data_AF-A0A9P3WVG3-F1
#
_entry.id   AF-A0A9P3WVG3-F1
#
_cell.length_a   1.000
_cell.length_b   1.000
_cell.length_c   1.000
_cell.angle_alpha   90.00
_cell.angle_beta   90.00
_cell.angle_gamma   90.00
#
_symmetry.space_group_name_H-M   'P 1'
#
loop_
_entity.id
_entity.type
_entity.pdbx_description
1 polymer ?
#
loop_
_entity_poly.entity_id
_entity_poly.type
_entity_poly.pdbx_seq_one_letter_code
_entity_poly.pdbx_strand_id
1 'polypeptide(L)' 'MQREQTTLRIPEDLHKALIDLSSDIGMPITSIIIIACWLYISKIN' A
#
# COMPACT_ATOMS: atom_id res chain seq x y z
N MET A 1 1.00 -19.29 -3.81
CA MET A 1 -0.16 -18.43 -3.48
C MET A 1 -0.68 -17.83 -4.76
N GLN A 2 -1.96 -18.00 -5.09
CA GLN A 2 -2.56 -17.34 -6.26
C GLN A 2 -2.51 -15.82 -6.01
N ARG A 3 -1.97 -15.07 -6.97
CA ARG A 3 -1.96 -13.62 -6.92
C ARG A 3 -3.31 -13.13 -7.42
N GLU A 4 -4.23 -12.87 -6.51
CA GLU A 4 -5.48 -12.21 -6.87
C GLU A 4 -5.21 -10.73 -7.10
N GLN A 5 -5.67 -10.21 -8.24
CA GLN A 5 -5.60 -8.79 -8.55
C GLN A 5 -6.81 -8.10 -7.92
N THR A 6 -6.57 -7.01 -7.19
CA THR A 6 -7.63 -6.20 -6.55
C THR A 6 -7.49 -4.75 -6.96
N THR A 7 -8.62 -4.10 -7.25
CA THR A 7 -8.69 -2.66 -7.52
C THR A 7 -9.07 -1.93 -6.23
N LEU A 8 -8.21 -1.01 -5.78
CA LEU A 8 -8.46 -0.14 -4.64
C LEU A 8 -8.74 1.29 -5.12
N ARG A 9 -9.81 1.90 -4.62
CA ARG A 9 -10.07 3.34 -4.84
C ARG A 9 -9.49 4.12 -3.66
N ILE A 10 -8.57 5.03 -3.95
CA ILE A 10 -7.96 5.93 -2.97
C ILE A 10 -8.01 7.38 -3.46
N PRO A 11 -7.96 8.35 -2.54
CA PRO A 11 -7.77 9.76 -2.87
C PRO A 11 -6.49 10.00 -3.69
N GLU A 12 -6.53 11.01 -4.58
CA GLU A 12 -5.44 11.32 -5.50
C GLU A 12 -4.15 11.78 -4.78
N ASP A 13 -4.31 12.57 -3.72
CA ASP A 13 -3.23 13.02 -2.84
C ASP A 13 -2.53 11.85 -2.16
N LEU A 14 -3.30 10.87 -1.64
CA LEU A 14 -2.74 9.65 -1.08
C LEU A 14 -1.99 8.82 -2.14
N HIS A 15 -2.54 8.73 -3.35
CA HIS A 15 -1.87 8.03 -4.44
C HIS A 15 -0.52 8.68 -4.80
N LYS A 16 -0.45 10.01 -4.86
CA LYS A 16 0.82 10.74 -5.09
C LYS A 16 1.84 10.47 -3.99
N ALA A 17 1.43 10.57 -2.72
CA ALA A 17 2.31 10.28 -1.59
C ALA A 17 2.85 8.84 -1.63
N LEU A 18 2.05 7.88 -2.08
CA LEU A 18 2.49 6.49 -2.25
C LEU A 18 3.51 6.32 -3.39
N ILE A 19 3.37 7.08 -4.49
CA ILE A 19 4.34 7.08 -5.60
C ILE A 19 5.68 7.66 -5.15
N ASP A 20 5.65 8.79 -4.44
CA ASP A 20 6.86 9.45 -3.92
C ASP A 20 7.58 8.51 -2.95
N LEU A 21 6.85 7.95 -1.99
CA LEU A 21 7.40 6.98 -1.05
C LEU A 21 7.98 5.75 -1.77
N SER A 22 7.24 5.18 -2.73
CA SER A 22 7.69 4.03 -3.53
C SER A 22 9.04 4.28 -4.21
N SER A 23 9.23 5.51 -4.70
CA SER A 23 10.49 5.94 -5.33
C SER A 23 11.62 6.10 -4.32
N ASP A 24 11.34 6.68 -3.16
CA ASP A 24 12.34 6.93 -2.12
C ASP A 24 12.88 5.65 -1.47
N ILE A 25 12.01 4.68 -1.19
CA ILE A 25 12.40 3.43 -0.50
C ILE A 25 12.65 2.26 -1.46
N GLY A 26 12.44 2.44 -2.78
CA GLY A 26 12.63 1.40 -3.79
C GLY A 26 11.67 0.22 -3.65
N MET A 27 10.47 0.44 -3.10
CA MET A 27 9.48 -0.61 -2.82
C MET A 27 8.22 -0.39 -3.67
N PRO A 28 7.61 -1.42 -4.28
CA PRO A 28 6.36 -1.26 -5.01
C PRO A 28 5.22 -0.74 -4.14
N ILE A 29 4.39 0.16 -4.68
CA ILE A 29 3.19 0.71 -4.02
C ILE A 29 2.32 -0.40 -3.41
N THR A 30 2.13 -1.52 -4.13
CA THR A 30 1.35 -2.65 -3.63
C THR A 30 1.91 -3.24 -2.33
N SER A 31 3.24 -3.37 -2.21
CA SER A 31 3.88 -3.86 -1.00
C SER A 31 3.69 -2.88 0.16
N ILE A 32 3.79 -1.57 -0.10
CA ILE A 32 3.54 -0.51 0.89
C ILE A 32 2.11 -0.61 1.42
N ILE A 33 1.12 -0.74 0.53
CA ILE A 33 -0.29 -0.87 0.90
C ILE A 33 -0.52 -2.12 1.75
N ILE A 34 0.03 -3.27 1.33
CA ILE A 34 -0.11 -4.54 2.07
C ILE A 34 0.46 -4.39 3.49
N ILE A 35 1.66 -3.82 3.63
CA ILE A 35 2.30 -3.59 4.93
C ILE A 35 1.44 -2.65 5.79
N ALA A 36 0.94 -1.56 5.23
CA ALA A 36 0.09 -0.61 5.94
C ALA A 36 -1.20 -1.28 6.46
N CYS A 37 -1.85 -2.11 5.63
CA CYS A 37 -3.01 -2.89 6.04
C CYS A 37 -2.68 -3.86 7.18
N TRP A 38 -1.57 -4.60 7.09
CA TRP A 38 -1.15 -5.52 8.14
C TRP A 38 -0.87 -4.79 9.46
N LEU A 39 -0.10 -3.70 9.43
CA LEU A 39 0.21 -2.91 10.61
C LEU A 39 -1.04 -2.34 11.28
N TYR A 40 -2.03 -1.92 10.49
CA TYR A 40 -3.30 -1.43 11.02
C TYR A 40 -4.10 -2.55 11.70
N ILE A 41 -4.23 -3.71 11.05
CA ILE A 41 -4.93 -4.87 11.62
C ILE A 41 -4.25 -5.36 12.90
N SER A 42 -2.91 -5.42 12.92
CA SER A 42 -2.14 -5.83 14.10
C SER A 42 -2.24 -4.87 15.29
N LYS A 43 -2.67 -3.62 15.09
CA LYS A 43 -2.93 -2.67 16.19
C LYS A 43 -4.34 -2.76 16.75
N ILE A 44 -5.27 -3.34 15.99
CA ILE A 44 -6.68 -3.48 16.38
C ILE A 44 -6.91 -4.77 17.19
N ASN A 45 -6.08 -5.79 16.95
CA ASN A 45 -6.03 -7.01 17.76
C ASN A 45 -5.06 -6.88 18.93
#